data_AF-A0A8X8GGB4-F1
#
_entry.id   AF-A0A8X8GGB4-F1
#
_cell.length_a   1.000
_cell.length_b   1.000
_cell.length_c   1.000
_cell.angle_alpha   90.00
_cell.angle_beta   90.00
_cell.angle_gamma   90.00
#
_symmetry.space_group_name_H-M   'P 1'
#
loop_
_entity.id
_entity.type
_entity.pdbx_description
1 polymer ?
#
loop_
_entity_poly.entity_id
_entity_poly.type
_entity_poly.pdbx_seq_one_letter_code
_entity_poly.pdbx_strand_id
1 'polypeptide(L)'
;MGVGGASPAAGASCATCLRKFTVHFRHNEKDFDGGYGFDWLRNEYVNNLKKVDGISYKNTFRGNISDLLAIYSEGQKTLIRPYGYNYIPAWLAIFPKTTSKQSASGSQEINKNGVDLDLEIVQLSSDEKDPLTSDGTSIELLATSDFIKLTPSKFDIKHLINNRKSREIDKTNNKNEFFYENKKIINIKCEGGALNQHEEINVFAIKKGVREKVGKLMLYKNNDIPKLELNFIDVISDNNSLDKPSSYEYYLKFKSYNQALIRAEKRLETKFDLLDLAKTNEDVADFLAEVASNKQLDIDYLANRFVNLFDKYGGKYRPIEDKKYLNINDDGHTRTYIFYTNISAGNVNGYAPSRMEGRRMKWGNAIVVFKQAHTRLDVLVHEIGHSLGLPHVFEKNNNKFVFYQGQSGNLMDYTWFYAKSKQVDSKITRKYFSKFQWDILRSDRSLK
;
A
#
# COMPACT_ATOMS: atom_id res chain seq x y z
N MET A 1 -5.32 61.83 -19.48
CA MET A 1 -6.06 60.93 -20.38
C MET A 1 -5.96 59.52 -19.82
N GLY A 2 -7.02 59.08 -19.11
CA GLY A 2 -7.10 57.74 -18.54
C GLY A 2 -7.69 56.79 -19.58
N VAL A 3 -6.93 55.77 -19.98
CA VAL A 3 -7.43 54.72 -20.86
C VAL A 3 -7.95 53.61 -19.95
N GLY A 4 -9.28 53.53 -19.81
CA GLY A 4 -9.94 52.44 -19.12
C GLY A 4 -9.75 51.14 -19.88
N GLY A 5 -9.13 50.15 -19.23
CA GLY A 5 -9.01 48.80 -19.77
C GLY A 5 -10.38 48.14 -19.78
N ALA A 6 -10.93 47.90 -20.97
CA ALA A 6 -12.13 47.09 -21.14
C ALA A 6 -11.88 45.66 -20.65
N SER A 7 -12.83 45.11 -19.87
CA SER A 7 -12.87 43.67 -19.61
C SER A 7 -12.99 42.92 -20.94
N PRO A 8 -12.24 41.81 -21.15
CA PRO A 8 -12.35 41.07 -22.39
C PRO A 8 -13.77 40.51 -22.56
N ALA A 9 -14.28 40.62 -23.79
CA ALA A 9 -15.55 40.02 -24.19
C ALA A 9 -15.52 38.50 -23.96
N ALA A 10 -16.66 37.94 -23.55
CA ALA A 10 -16.83 36.50 -23.39
C ALA A 10 -16.48 35.78 -24.71
N GLY A 11 -15.43 34.98 -24.70
CA GLY A 11 -14.95 34.22 -25.87
C GLY A 11 -13.61 34.66 -26.46
N ALA A 12 -12.99 35.76 -26.00
CA ALA A 12 -11.64 36.13 -26.41
C ALA A 12 -10.57 35.39 -25.56
N SER A 13 -9.63 34.70 -26.21
CA SER A 13 -8.52 34.04 -25.50
C SER A 13 -7.60 35.09 -24.89
N CYS A 14 -7.52 35.10 -23.56
CA CYS A 14 -6.66 36.01 -22.83
C CYS A 14 -5.19 35.59 -23.02
N ALA A 15 -4.42 36.39 -23.75
CA ALA A 15 -3.02 36.11 -24.09
C ALA A 15 -2.07 35.98 -22.88
N THR A 16 -2.51 36.40 -21.70
CA THR A 16 -1.78 36.34 -20.41
C THR A 16 -2.36 35.35 -19.42
N CYS A 17 -3.57 34.83 -19.65
CA CYS A 17 -4.24 33.97 -18.68
C CYS A 17 -3.72 32.53 -18.76
N LEU A 18 -3.57 31.92 -17.59
CA LEU A 18 -3.38 30.48 -17.47
C LEU A 18 -4.70 29.76 -17.77
N ARG A 19 -4.59 28.68 -18.54
CA ARG A 19 -5.69 27.72 -18.70
C ARG A 19 -5.91 26.97 -17.38
N LYS A 20 -7.15 26.57 -17.11
CA LYS A 20 -7.55 25.95 -15.85
C LYS A 20 -7.39 24.44 -15.90
N PHE A 21 -6.37 23.94 -15.23
CA PHE A 21 -6.08 22.51 -15.10
C PHE A 21 -5.46 22.20 -13.73
N THR A 22 -5.42 20.93 -13.38
CA THR A 22 -4.67 20.43 -12.22
C THR A 22 -3.63 19.41 -12.64
N VAL A 23 -2.54 19.31 -11.89
CA VAL A 23 -1.48 18.33 -12.12
C VAL A 23 -1.51 17.31 -11.00
N HIS A 24 -1.51 16.03 -11.35
CA HIS A 24 -1.60 14.92 -10.43
C HIS A 24 -0.44 13.96 -10.64
N PHE A 25 0.12 13.47 -9.54
CA PHE A 25 1.09 12.39 -9.58
C PHE A 25 0.33 11.07 -9.63
N ARG A 26 0.84 10.14 -10.45
CA ARG A 26 0.31 8.78 -10.60
C ARG A 26 1.46 7.79 -10.68
N HIS A 27 1.15 6.51 -10.52
CA HIS A 27 1.99 5.44 -11.01
C HIS A 27 1.23 4.66 -12.09
N ASN A 28 1.97 4.00 -12.97
CA ASN A 28 1.40 3.04 -13.89
C ASN A 28 1.02 1.77 -13.12
N GLU A 29 -0.28 1.44 -13.03
CA GLU A 29 -0.78 0.26 -12.31
C GLU A 29 -0.27 -1.08 -12.85
N LYS A 30 0.09 -1.13 -14.14
CA LYS A 30 0.65 -2.32 -14.76
C LYS A 30 2.09 -2.57 -14.30
N ASP A 31 2.85 -1.50 -14.14
CA ASP A 31 4.28 -1.54 -13.84
C ASP A 31 4.56 -1.50 -12.34
N PHE A 32 3.64 -0.97 -11.54
CA PHE A 32 3.78 -0.92 -10.09
C PHE A 32 3.84 -2.32 -9.52
N ASP A 33 4.84 -2.54 -8.68
CA ASP A 33 5.22 -3.85 -8.14
C ASP A 33 5.39 -3.86 -6.62
N GLY A 34 5.01 -2.76 -5.95
CA GLY A 34 5.18 -2.60 -4.51
C GLY A 34 6.54 -2.06 -4.07
N GLY A 35 7.39 -1.59 -5.01
CA GLY A 35 8.73 -1.05 -4.77
C GLY A 35 8.83 0.16 -3.83
N TYR A 36 7.71 0.85 -3.59
CA TYR A 36 7.60 2.06 -2.77
C TYR A 36 6.13 2.27 -2.40
N GLY A 37 5.86 3.06 -1.36
CA GLY A 37 4.48 3.35 -0.98
C GLY A 37 3.94 4.47 -1.85
N PHE A 38 2.81 4.24 -2.51
CA PHE A 38 2.12 5.30 -3.22
C PHE A 38 0.63 5.07 -3.16
N ASP A 39 -0.11 6.12 -2.79
CA ASP A 39 -1.56 6.06 -2.71
C ASP A 39 -2.18 7.41 -3.08
N TRP A 40 -3.35 7.36 -3.70
CA TRP A 40 -4.10 8.54 -4.08
C TRP A 40 -5.59 8.23 -4.04
N LEU A 41 -6.39 9.28 -3.87
CA LEU A 41 -7.84 9.15 -3.96
C LEU A 41 -8.24 8.78 -5.40
N ARG A 42 -8.74 7.56 -5.59
CA ARG A 42 -9.17 7.08 -6.90
C ARG A 42 -10.59 7.52 -7.23
N ASN A 43 -10.88 7.72 -8.51
CA ASN A 43 -12.21 8.13 -8.96
C ASN A 43 -13.29 7.10 -8.56
N GLU A 44 -12.98 5.81 -8.62
CA GLU A 44 -13.89 4.73 -8.20
C GLU A 44 -14.16 4.69 -6.70
N TYR A 45 -13.35 5.35 -5.85
CA TYR A 45 -13.62 5.42 -4.41
C TYR A 45 -14.76 6.38 -4.11
N VAL A 46 -14.95 7.41 -4.92
CA VAL A 46 -15.90 8.48 -4.65
C VAL A 46 -17.10 8.48 -5.60
N ASN A 47 -16.91 8.01 -6.84
CA ASN A 47 -17.95 8.04 -7.87
C ASN A 47 -18.49 6.65 -8.20
N ASN A 48 -19.72 6.61 -8.72
CA ASN A 48 -20.39 5.38 -9.15
C ASN A 48 -19.80 4.86 -10.46
N LEU A 49 -18.67 4.15 -10.37
CA LEU A 49 -17.87 3.76 -11.55
C LEU A 49 -17.79 2.24 -11.76
N LYS A 50 -18.03 1.41 -10.74
CA LYS A 50 -17.82 -0.05 -10.80
C LYS A 50 -19.09 -0.83 -10.50
N LYS A 51 -19.31 -1.93 -11.23
CA LYS A 51 -20.34 -2.93 -10.89
C LYS A 51 -19.82 -3.90 -9.83
N VAL A 52 -19.71 -3.42 -8.60
CA VAL A 52 -19.10 -4.15 -7.46
C VAL A 52 -19.82 -5.45 -7.08
N ASP A 53 -21.09 -5.58 -7.45
CA ASP A 53 -21.96 -6.75 -7.22
C ASP A 53 -22.41 -7.42 -8.54
N GLY A 54 -21.84 -6.97 -9.67
CA GLY A 54 -22.25 -7.39 -11.02
C GLY A 54 -23.60 -6.83 -11.49
N ILE A 55 -24.25 -5.95 -10.73
CA ILE A 55 -25.58 -5.41 -11.03
C ILE A 55 -25.50 -3.91 -11.25
N SER A 56 -25.14 -3.15 -10.20
CA SER A 56 -25.31 -1.68 -10.16
C SER A 56 -23.97 -0.98 -10.12
N TYR A 57 -23.85 0.16 -10.82
CA TYR A 57 -22.68 1.03 -10.70
C TYR A 57 -22.68 1.71 -9.32
N LYS A 58 -21.60 1.51 -8.57
CA LYS A 58 -21.37 2.03 -7.23
C LYS A 58 -19.92 2.49 -7.11
N ASN A 59 -19.64 3.32 -6.12
CA ASN A 59 -18.29 3.52 -5.64
C ASN A 59 -17.78 2.23 -4.95
N THR A 60 -16.47 2.01 -4.99
CA THR A 60 -15.86 0.82 -4.38
C THR A 60 -15.65 1.01 -2.88
N PHE A 61 -15.66 2.24 -2.39
CA PHE A 61 -15.61 2.57 -0.97
C PHE A 61 -17.02 2.69 -0.38
N ARG A 62 -17.26 1.98 0.73
CA ARG A 62 -18.56 1.87 1.41
C ARG A 62 -18.65 2.67 2.70
N GLY A 63 -17.53 3.23 3.16
CA GLY A 63 -17.46 4.00 4.39
C GLY A 63 -17.89 5.46 4.21
N ASN A 64 -17.61 6.29 5.21
CA ASN A 64 -17.85 7.72 5.16
C ASN A 64 -16.79 8.41 4.27
N ILE A 65 -17.21 9.01 3.16
CA ILE A 65 -16.29 9.65 2.20
C ILE A 65 -15.50 10.79 2.84
N SER A 66 -16.10 11.57 3.74
CA SER A 66 -15.40 12.66 4.43
C SER A 66 -14.24 12.14 5.28
N ASP A 67 -14.41 10.98 5.93
CA ASP A 67 -13.32 10.31 6.66
C ASP A 67 -12.20 9.86 5.71
N LEU A 68 -12.54 9.33 4.54
CA LEU A 68 -11.55 8.94 3.54
C LEU A 68 -10.77 10.16 3.01
N LEU A 69 -11.45 11.25 2.71
CA LEU A 69 -10.83 12.50 2.27
C LEU A 69 -9.91 13.11 3.36
N ALA A 70 -10.29 12.96 4.62
CA ALA A 70 -9.49 13.43 5.75
C ALA A 70 -8.12 12.75 5.81
N ILE A 71 -8.02 11.44 5.54
CA ILE A 71 -6.73 10.71 5.52
C ILE A 71 -5.71 11.36 4.58
N TYR A 72 -6.15 11.77 3.39
CA TYR A 72 -5.28 12.41 2.39
C TYR A 72 -5.03 13.89 2.70
N SER A 73 -5.83 14.48 3.58
CA SER A 73 -5.75 15.88 4.01
C SER A 73 -4.92 16.08 5.28
N GLU A 74 -4.87 15.07 6.14
CA GLU A 74 -4.15 15.09 7.40
C GLU A 74 -2.62 15.16 7.17
N GLY A 75 -1.95 16.04 7.91
CA GLY A 75 -0.50 16.23 7.81
C GLY A 75 -0.04 17.11 6.64
N GLN A 76 -0.95 17.65 5.82
CA GLN A 76 -0.59 18.70 4.86
C GLN A 76 -0.18 19.99 5.58
N LYS A 77 0.90 20.63 5.13
CA LYS A 77 1.31 21.94 5.66
C LYS A 77 0.38 23.05 5.15
N THR A 78 -0.08 22.91 3.91
CA THR A 78 -1.01 23.86 3.29
C THR A 78 -2.10 23.12 2.51
N LEU A 79 -3.36 23.54 2.64
CA LEU A 79 -4.38 23.14 1.67
C LEU A 79 -4.23 24.00 0.41
N ILE A 80 -4.54 23.43 -0.75
CA ILE A 80 -4.45 24.15 -2.02
C ILE A 80 -5.81 24.10 -2.72
N ARG A 81 -6.15 25.18 -3.40
CA ARG A 81 -7.39 25.27 -4.20
C ARG A 81 -7.10 25.83 -5.59
N PRO A 82 -6.51 25.04 -6.50
CA PRO A 82 -6.18 25.50 -7.84
C PRO A 82 -7.42 26.10 -8.52
N TYR A 83 -7.36 27.38 -8.87
CA TYR A 83 -8.49 28.10 -9.46
C TYR A 83 -9.80 28.04 -8.64
N GLY A 84 -9.69 27.87 -7.32
CA GLY A 84 -10.82 27.74 -6.40
C GLY A 84 -11.38 26.32 -6.22
N TYR A 85 -10.86 25.30 -6.92
CA TYR A 85 -11.31 23.91 -6.82
C TYR A 85 -10.56 23.16 -5.72
N ASN A 86 -11.28 22.30 -4.97
CA ASN A 86 -10.63 21.43 -3.99
C ASN A 86 -9.65 20.46 -4.67
N TYR A 87 -8.49 20.26 -4.06
CA TYR A 87 -7.46 19.35 -4.54
C TYR A 87 -7.05 18.38 -3.44
N ILE A 88 -7.00 17.09 -3.77
CA ILE A 88 -6.57 16.02 -2.88
C ILE A 88 -5.24 15.45 -3.42
N PRO A 89 -4.12 15.59 -2.69
CA PRO A 89 -2.83 15.12 -3.18
C PRO A 89 -2.70 13.60 -3.05
N ALA A 90 -1.83 13.04 -3.91
CA ALA A 90 -1.27 11.72 -3.70
C ALA A 90 -0.24 11.75 -2.56
N TRP A 91 0.08 10.57 -2.04
CA TRP A 91 1.09 10.36 -1.01
C TRP A 91 2.16 9.38 -1.50
N LEU A 92 3.41 9.70 -1.19
CA LEU A 92 4.59 8.91 -1.52
C LEU A 92 5.36 8.57 -0.24
N ALA A 93 5.66 7.30 -0.04
CA ALA A 93 6.52 6.78 1.02
C ALA A 93 7.74 6.12 0.39
N ILE A 94 8.92 6.72 0.60
CA ILE A 94 10.20 6.27 0.04
C ILE A 94 11.30 6.29 1.10
N PHE A 95 12.18 5.30 1.06
CA PHE A 95 13.34 5.26 1.95
C PHE A 95 14.32 6.40 1.64
N PRO A 96 14.92 7.03 2.66
CA PRO A 96 15.99 7.98 2.44
C PRO A 96 17.28 7.22 2.09
N LYS A 97 17.90 7.61 0.98
CA LYS A 97 19.21 7.12 0.56
C LYS A 97 20.29 7.82 1.40
N THR A 98 20.67 7.18 2.50
CA THR A 98 21.66 7.69 3.45
C THR A 98 22.53 6.57 4.00
N THR A 99 23.72 6.92 4.47
CA THR A 99 24.52 6.02 5.32
C THR A 99 23.98 6.04 6.74
N SER A 100 24.32 5.05 7.56
CA SER A 100 23.94 5.03 8.98
C SER A 100 24.47 6.23 9.76
N LYS A 101 25.60 6.82 9.33
CA LYS A 101 26.15 8.07 9.88
C LYS A 101 25.27 9.29 9.58
N GLN A 102 24.61 9.31 8.43
CA GLN A 102 23.76 10.41 7.99
C GLN A 102 22.32 10.27 8.52
N SER A 103 21.81 9.05 8.61
CA SER A 103 20.54 8.73 9.28
C SER A 103 20.50 7.23 9.59
N ALA A 104 20.17 6.90 10.84
CA ALA A 104 20.03 5.51 11.29
C ALA A 104 18.93 4.75 10.53
N SER A 105 17.90 5.46 10.08
CA SER A 105 16.70 4.89 9.47
C SER A 105 16.84 4.68 7.96
N GLY A 106 17.79 5.34 7.31
CA GLY A 106 17.95 5.25 5.85
C GLY A 106 18.59 3.97 5.35
N SER A 107 18.65 3.86 4.01
CA SER A 107 19.06 2.65 3.31
C SER A 107 19.86 2.99 2.05
N GLN A 108 20.96 2.27 1.81
CA GLN A 108 21.74 2.37 0.57
C GLN A 108 21.17 1.51 -0.58
N GLU A 109 20.21 0.62 -0.29
CA GLU A 109 19.68 -0.36 -1.24
C GLU A 109 18.25 -0.05 -1.65
N ILE A 110 17.34 0.01 -0.67
CA ILE A 110 15.90 0.30 -0.86
C ILE A 110 15.76 1.72 -1.42
N ASN A 111 15.02 1.85 -2.54
CA ASN A 111 14.78 3.09 -3.27
C ASN A 111 16.04 3.90 -3.64
N LYS A 112 17.21 3.26 -3.77
CA LYS A 112 18.48 3.95 -4.10
C LYS A 112 18.43 4.78 -5.39
N ASN A 113 17.60 4.38 -6.34
CA ASN A 113 17.42 5.04 -7.64
C ASN A 113 16.25 6.04 -7.63
N GLY A 114 15.60 6.26 -6.50
CA GLY A 114 14.37 7.03 -6.41
C GLY A 114 13.18 6.25 -6.95
N VAL A 115 12.14 7.01 -7.29
CA VAL A 115 10.88 6.51 -7.81
C VAL A 115 10.50 7.32 -9.03
N ASP A 116 10.21 6.63 -10.13
CA ASP A 116 9.65 7.23 -11.33
C ASP A 116 8.13 7.29 -11.21
N LEU A 117 7.58 8.49 -11.33
CA LEU A 117 6.14 8.74 -11.32
C LEU A 117 5.67 9.31 -12.66
N ASP A 118 4.41 9.04 -12.93
CA ASP A 118 3.66 9.62 -14.03
C ASP A 118 3.10 10.98 -13.60
N LEU A 119 2.93 11.89 -14.55
CA LEU A 119 2.17 13.12 -14.35
C LEU A 119 0.92 13.10 -15.23
N GLU A 120 -0.20 13.39 -14.59
CA GLU A 120 -1.51 13.52 -15.20
C GLU A 120 -2.00 14.97 -15.11
N ILE A 121 -2.30 15.57 -16.25
CA ILE A 121 -2.92 16.89 -16.32
C ILE A 121 -4.41 16.71 -16.54
N VAL A 122 -5.24 17.16 -15.60
CA VAL A 122 -6.70 17.12 -15.71
C VAL A 122 -7.22 18.53 -16.01
N GLN A 123 -7.87 18.72 -17.16
CA GLN A 123 -8.53 19.99 -17.47
C GLN A 123 -9.76 20.16 -16.58
N LEU A 124 -9.95 21.37 -16.05
CA LEU A 124 -11.12 21.67 -15.24
C LEU A 124 -12.33 21.87 -16.15
N SER A 125 -13.50 21.42 -15.71
CA SER A 125 -14.75 21.48 -16.48
C SER A 125 -15.11 22.89 -16.97
N SER A 126 -14.71 23.93 -16.23
CA SER A 126 -14.88 25.33 -16.65
C SER A 126 -14.00 25.75 -17.84
N ASP A 127 -13.05 24.92 -18.28
CA ASP A 127 -12.06 25.23 -19.33
C ASP A 127 -11.65 24.00 -20.15
N GLU A 128 -12.56 23.02 -20.27
CA GLU A 128 -12.30 21.77 -21.02
C GLU A 128 -12.88 21.78 -22.43
N LYS A 129 -13.54 22.86 -22.88
CA LYS A 129 -14.08 22.92 -24.25
C LYS A 129 -12.96 22.75 -25.28
N ASP A 130 -11.90 23.54 -25.13
CA ASP A 130 -10.75 23.50 -26.02
C ASP A 130 -9.58 22.77 -25.36
N PRO A 131 -8.82 21.94 -26.09
CA PRO A 131 -7.57 21.36 -25.60
C PRO A 131 -6.61 22.43 -25.07
N LEU A 132 -5.74 22.02 -24.14
CA LEU A 132 -4.54 22.79 -23.82
C LEU A 132 -3.63 22.85 -25.06
N THR A 133 -2.95 23.98 -25.23
CA THR A 133 -2.01 24.22 -26.34
C THR A 133 -0.65 24.66 -25.80
N SER A 134 0.38 24.54 -26.63
CA SER A 134 1.72 25.04 -26.31
C SER A 134 1.71 26.57 -26.37
N ASP A 135 1.42 27.20 -25.23
CA ASP A 135 1.18 28.65 -25.12
C ASP A 135 2.25 29.39 -24.30
N GLY A 136 3.40 28.75 -24.08
CA GLY A 136 4.50 29.26 -23.26
C GLY A 136 4.30 29.03 -21.76
N THR A 137 3.27 28.31 -21.33
CA THR A 137 3.15 27.86 -19.93
C THR A 137 4.27 26.89 -19.58
N SER A 138 4.92 27.10 -18.44
CA SER A 138 5.86 26.16 -17.84
C SER A 138 5.31 25.56 -16.55
N ILE A 139 5.65 24.31 -16.29
CA ILE A 139 5.33 23.61 -15.04
C ILE A 139 6.60 23.53 -14.20
N GLU A 140 6.56 24.04 -12.97
CA GLU A 140 7.68 24.04 -12.02
C GLU A 140 7.30 23.27 -10.76
N LEU A 141 8.20 22.41 -10.29
CA LEU A 141 8.04 21.60 -9.10
C LEU A 141 9.05 22.03 -8.04
N LEU A 142 8.54 22.36 -6.86
CA LEU A 142 9.35 22.81 -5.74
C LEU A 142 9.10 21.92 -4.52
N ALA A 143 10.16 21.25 -4.08
CA ALA A 143 10.14 20.51 -2.84
C ALA A 143 10.31 21.44 -1.63
N THR A 144 9.69 21.08 -0.50
CA THR A 144 9.81 21.83 0.76
C THR A 144 11.00 21.41 1.62
N SER A 145 11.77 20.41 1.19
CA SER A 145 12.98 19.93 1.85
C SER A 145 14.11 19.73 0.85
N ASP A 146 15.31 20.15 1.22
CA ASP A 146 16.52 19.99 0.40
C ASP A 146 16.93 18.52 0.22
N PHE A 147 16.43 17.60 1.04
CA PHE A 147 16.68 16.17 0.87
C PHE A 147 15.88 15.57 -0.28
N ILE A 148 14.84 16.25 -0.76
CA ILE A 148 14.02 15.78 -1.87
C ILE A 148 14.65 16.26 -3.17
N LYS A 149 15.15 15.33 -3.99
CA LYS A 149 15.75 15.62 -5.30
C LYS A 149 14.76 15.26 -6.40
N LEU A 150 14.60 16.18 -7.35
CA LEU A 150 13.65 16.10 -8.44
C LEU A 150 14.36 16.11 -9.79
N THR A 151 14.06 15.13 -10.63
CA THR A 151 14.60 15.08 -11.99
C THR A 151 13.51 14.77 -13.01
N PRO A 152 13.15 15.72 -13.89
CA PRO A 152 13.46 17.15 -13.82
C PRO A 152 12.51 17.88 -12.83
N SER A 153 12.85 19.11 -12.46
CA SER A 153 12.02 19.98 -11.62
C SER A 153 11.19 21.00 -12.41
N LYS A 154 11.40 21.11 -13.74
CA LYS A 154 10.70 22.06 -14.60
C LYS A 154 10.46 21.48 -15.99
N PHE A 155 9.31 21.82 -16.56
CA PHE A 155 8.84 21.36 -17.86
C PHE A 155 8.22 22.52 -18.65
N ASP A 156 8.32 22.48 -19.98
CA ASP A 156 7.39 23.20 -20.84
C ASP A 156 6.10 22.39 -20.95
N ILE A 157 4.92 23.04 -20.84
CA ILE A 157 3.63 22.35 -20.90
C ILE A 157 3.46 21.54 -22.19
N LYS A 158 4.12 21.94 -23.29
CA LYS A 158 4.07 21.22 -24.57
C LYS A 158 4.47 19.74 -24.44
N HIS A 159 5.38 19.44 -23.52
CA HIS A 159 5.83 18.06 -23.28
C HIS A 159 4.80 17.20 -22.55
N LEU A 160 3.76 17.82 -22.00
CA LEU A 160 2.75 17.16 -21.16
C LEU A 160 1.37 17.07 -21.83
N ILE A 161 1.18 17.66 -23.01
CA ILE A 161 -0.16 17.86 -23.63
C ILE A 161 -0.32 17.21 -25.01
N ASN A 162 0.57 16.30 -25.41
CA ASN A 162 0.57 15.74 -26.77
C ASN A 162 -0.66 14.88 -27.09
N ASN A 163 -1.24 14.19 -26.09
CA ASN A 163 -2.32 13.24 -26.30
C ASN A 163 -3.47 13.48 -25.31
N ARG A 164 -4.42 14.34 -25.70
CA ARG A 164 -5.64 14.54 -24.92
C ARG A 164 -6.49 13.27 -24.96
N LYS A 165 -6.88 12.79 -23.79
CA LYS A 165 -7.76 11.64 -23.61
C LYS A 165 -9.03 12.09 -22.89
N SER A 166 -10.07 11.26 -22.97
CA SER A 166 -11.24 11.37 -22.13
C SER A 166 -11.44 10.07 -21.37
N ARG A 167 -11.86 10.16 -20.11
CA ARG A 167 -12.30 9.01 -19.32
C ARG A 167 -13.62 9.32 -18.63
N GLU A 168 -14.41 8.27 -18.48
CA GLU A 168 -15.60 8.31 -17.65
C GLU A 168 -15.21 8.20 -16.18
N ILE A 169 -15.78 9.10 -15.37
CA ILE A 169 -15.48 9.19 -13.94
C ILE A 169 -16.70 8.89 -13.08
N ASP A 170 -17.91 9.05 -13.62
CA ASP A 170 -19.16 8.65 -12.98
C ASP A 170 -20.11 8.09 -14.04
N LYS A 171 -20.40 6.80 -13.93
CA LYS A 171 -21.26 6.10 -14.88
C LYS A 171 -22.72 6.48 -14.74
N THR A 172 -23.17 6.71 -13.50
CA THR A 172 -24.57 7.01 -13.22
C THR A 172 -24.94 8.39 -13.72
N ASN A 173 -24.00 9.34 -13.63
CA ASN A 173 -24.21 10.73 -14.02
C ASN A 173 -23.65 11.08 -15.41
N ASN A 174 -23.18 10.09 -16.19
CA ASN A 174 -22.54 10.28 -17.49
C ASN A 174 -21.44 11.35 -17.48
N LYS A 175 -20.65 11.39 -16.40
CA LYS A 175 -19.61 12.40 -16.22
C LYS A 175 -18.30 11.90 -16.77
N ASN A 176 -17.71 12.69 -17.67
CA ASN A 176 -16.38 12.47 -18.21
C ASN A 176 -15.42 13.55 -17.70
N GLU A 177 -14.13 13.25 -17.72
CA GLU A 177 -13.06 14.26 -17.62
C GLU A 177 -12.14 14.16 -18.82
N PHE A 178 -11.52 15.29 -19.18
CA PHE A 178 -10.43 15.32 -20.14
C PHE A 178 -9.09 15.46 -19.44
N PHE A 179 -8.15 14.62 -19.85
CA PHE A 179 -6.84 14.56 -19.22
C PHE A 179 -5.72 14.25 -20.23
N TYR A 180 -4.49 14.47 -19.79
CA TYR A 180 -3.26 14.11 -20.48
C TYR A 180 -2.40 13.29 -19.52
N GLU A 181 -1.83 12.20 -20.01
CA GLU A 181 -1.07 11.24 -19.20
C GLU A 181 0.35 11.12 -19.75
N ASN A 182 1.34 11.35 -18.89
CA ASN A 182 2.76 11.33 -19.25
C ASN A 182 3.49 10.39 -18.30
N LYS A 183 4.01 9.29 -18.83
CA LYS A 183 4.53 8.19 -18.03
C LYS A 183 5.99 8.41 -17.64
N LYS A 184 6.35 8.06 -16.40
CA LYS A 184 7.72 8.07 -15.85
C LYS A 184 8.47 9.35 -16.17
N ILE A 185 7.79 10.48 -16.03
CA ILE A 185 8.32 11.78 -16.45
C ILE A 185 9.07 12.52 -15.33
N ILE A 186 8.89 12.08 -14.09
CA ILE A 186 9.61 12.61 -12.93
C ILE A 186 10.19 11.49 -12.10
N ASN A 187 11.47 11.61 -11.77
CA ASN A 187 12.14 10.82 -10.75
C ASN A 187 12.24 11.62 -9.45
N ILE A 188 11.86 10.98 -8.33
CA ILE A 188 11.88 11.55 -6.99
C ILE A 188 12.81 10.72 -6.10
N LYS A 189 13.78 11.38 -5.46
CA LYS A 189 14.68 10.77 -4.48
C LYS A 189 14.60 11.50 -3.15
N CYS A 190 14.79 10.76 -2.05
CA CYS A 190 15.15 11.34 -0.76
C CYS A 190 16.62 11.01 -0.51
N GLU A 191 17.52 12.00 -0.61
CA GLU A 191 18.97 11.80 -0.57
C GLU A 191 19.65 12.88 0.28
N GLY A 192 20.69 12.48 1.02
CA GLY A 192 21.48 13.37 1.88
C GLY A 192 20.92 13.57 3.29
N GLY A 193 19.74 13.03 3.59
CA GLY A 193 19.12 13.06 4.91
C GLY A 193 17.77 12.37 4.92
N ALA A 194 17.09 12.44 6.08
CA ALA A 194 15.73 11.92 6.27
C ALA A 194 14.75 13.04 6.63
N LEU A 195 13.46 12.79 6.38
CA LEU A 195 12.37 13.72 6.58
C LEU A 195 11.79 13.55 7.98
N ASN A 196 11.99 14.54 8.85
CA ASN A 196 11.50 14.53 10.24
C ASN A 196 9.99 14.76 10.37
N GLN A 197 9.36 15.25 9.31
CA GLN A 197 7.93 15.52 9.20
C GLN A 197 7.48 15.21 7.77
N HIS A 198 6.18 15.23 7.53
CA HIS A 198 5.65 15.15 6.16
C HIS A 198 6.11 16.38 5.37
N GLU A 199 6.56 16.14 4.14
CA GLU A 199 7.03 17.20 3.23
C GLU A 199 6.18 17.22 1.96
N GLU A 200 6.32 18.27 1.16
CA GLU A 200 5.49 18.51 -0.01
C GLU A 200 6.35 18.76 -1.25
N ILE A 201 5.84 18.35 -2.40
CA ILE A 201 6.29 18.84 -3.70
C ILE A 201 5.13 19.62 -4.30
N ASN A 202 5.30 20.93 -4.37
CA ASN A 202 4.31 21.85 -4.89
C ASN A 202 4.50 22.04 -6.40
N VAL A 203 3.42 21.96 -7.16
CA VAL A 203 3.44 22.11 -8.63
C VAL A 203 2.83 23.46 -9.01
N PHE A 204 3.57 24.25 -9.76
CA PHE A 204 3.16 25.57 -10.22
C PHE A 204 3.08 25.62 -11.74
N ALA A 205 2.00 26.20 -12.28
CA ALA A 205 1.92 26.62 -13.66
C ALA A 205 2.31 28.10 -13.75
N ILE A 206 3.22 28.42 -14.67
CA ILE A 206 3.77 29.77 -14.82
C ILE A 206 3.66 30.21 -16.28
N LYS A 207 3.01 31.35 -16.51
CA LYS A 207 2.89 31.97 -17.84
C LYS A 207 2.98 33.49 -17.70
N LYS A 208 3.96 34.11 -18.38
CA LYS A 208 4.14 35.58 -18.42
C LYS A 208 4.02 36.27 -17.05
N GLY A 209 4.66 35.70 -16.02
CA GLY A 209 4.66 36.22 -14.65
C GLY A 209 3.46 35.82 -13.78
N VAL A 210 2.38 35.29 -14.37
CA VAL A 210 1.29 34.67 -13.60
C VAL A 210 1.75 33.31 -13.11
N ARG A 211 1.55 33.03 -11.82
CA ARG A 211 1.94 31.79 -11.16
C ARG A 211 0.77 31.25 -10.35
N GLU A 212 0.29 30.05 -10.70
CA GLU A 212 -0.77 29.36 -9.98
C GLU A 212 -0.28 28.01 -9.47
N LYS A 213 -0.63 27.66 -8.23
CA LYS A 213 -0.33 26.32 -7.70
C LYS A 213 -1.39 25.34 -8.21
N VAL A 214 -1.01 24.44 -9.11
CA VAL A 214 -1.91 23.55 -9.84
C VAL A 214 -1.88 22.10 -9.37
N GLY A 215 -0.99 21.75 -8.45
CA GLY A 215 -0.89 20.39 -7.93
C GLY A 215 0.03 20.25 -6.73
N LYS A 216 0.01 19.08 -6.12
CA LYS A 216 0.83 18.73 -4.96
C LYS A 216 1.02 17.22 -4.82
N LEU A 217 2.21 16.81 -4.40
CA LEU A 217 2.50 15.48 -3.85
C LEU A 217 2.91 15.60 -2.38
N MET A 218 2.38 14.71 -1.53
CA MET A 218 2.82 14.56 -0.15
C MET A 218 3.92 13.50 -0.06
N LEU A 219 4.97 13.76 0.72
CA LEU A 219 5.99 12.79 1.06
C LEU A 219 5.87 12.44 2.55
N TYR A 220 5.73 11.14 2.81
CA TYR A 220 5.60 10.61 4.16
C TYR A 220 6.94 10.75 4.91
N LYS A 221 6.89 11.06 6.21
CA LYS A 221 8.08 11.24 7.05
C LYS A 221 8.86 9.92 7.14
N ASN A 222 10.18 9.96 7.06
CA ASN A 222 11.00 8.75 6.93
C ASN A 222 12.27 8.79 7.79
N ASN A 223 12.29 9.64 8.81
CA ASN A 223 13.33 9.69 9.83
C ASN A 223 13.27 8.55 10.84
N ASP A 224 12.13 7.86 10.91
CA ASP A 224 11.90 6.70 11.77
C ASP A 224 11.35 5.56 10.93
N ILE A 225 12.10 4.48 10.79
CA ILE A 225 11.75 3.32 9.96
C ILE A 225 11.98 2.07 10.81
N PRO A 226 10.90 1.48 11.35
CA PRO A 226 11.04 0.33 12.20
C PRO A 226 11.40 -0.92 11.42
N LYS A 227 11.93 -1.91 12.14
CA LYS A 227 12.24 -3.24 11.61
C LYS A 227 11.11 -4.20 11.91
N LEU A 228 10.81 -5.04 10.92
CA LEU A 228 9.94 -6.19 11.04
C LEU A 228 10.80 -7.45 11.06
N GLU A 229 10.86 -8.12 12.21
CA GLU A 229 11.70 -9.29 12.43
C GLU A 229 10.95 -10.59 12.13
N LEU A 230 11.32 -11.24 11.03
CA LEU A 230 10.63 -12.42 10.51
C LEU A 230 11.41 -13.70 10.83
N ASN A 231 10.73 -14.68 11.43
CA ASN A 231 11.29 -15.98 11.82
C ASN A 231 10.56 -17.09 11.05
N PHE A 232 11.22 -17.67 10.06
CA PHE A 232 10.65 -18.71 9.21
C PHE A 232 10.85 -20.08 9.85
N ILE A 233 9.74 -20.77 10.09
CA ILE A 233 9.67 -22.09 10.69
C ILE A 233 9.15 -23.06 9.63
N ASP A 234 10.05 -23.87 9.08
CA ASP A 234 9.74 -24.92 8.13
C ASP A 234 9.23 -26.14 8.92
N VAL A 235 7.91 -26.36 8.93
CA VAL A 235 7.26 -27.46 9.66
C VAL A 235 7.35 -28.74 8.85
N ILE A 236 8.12 -29.70 9.36
CA ILE A 236 8.29 -31.02 8.74
C ILE A 236 7.22 -31.96 9.33
N SER A 237 6.15 -32.16 8.57
CA SER A 237 5.02 -33.04 8.93
C SER A 237 4.94 -34.30 8.07
N ASP A 238 5.76 -34.38 7.03
CA ASP A 238 5.91 -35.51 6.12
C ASP A 238 7.34 -35.54 5.55
N ASN A 239 7.66 -36.53 4.73
CA ASN A 239 8.99 -36.66 4.10
C ASN A 239 9.15 -35.79 2.84
N ASN A 240 8.18 -34.91 2.53
CA ASN A 240 8.22 -34.07 1.33
C ASN A 240 8.93 -32.75 1.62
N SER A 241 9.64 -32.19 0.64
CA SER A 241 10.24 -30.86 0.76
C SER A 241 9.18 -29.75 0.68
N LEU A 242 9.37 -28.66 1.43
CA LEU A 242 8.59 -27.44 1.28
C LEU A 242 9.06 -26.66 0.05
N ASP A 243 8.13 -26.17 -0.78
CA ASP A 243 8.46 -25.45 -2.03
C ASP A 243 8.40 -23.92 -1.84
N LYS A 244 9.33 -23.38 -1.05
CA LYS A 244 9.42 -21.95 -0.76
C LYS A 244 10.19 -21.19 -1.86
N PRO A 245 9.64 -20.13 -2.48
CA PRO A 245 10.32 -19.38 -3.53
C PRO A 245 11.60 -18.73 -3.02
N SER A 246 12.74 -18.90 -3.68
CA SER A 246 14.01 -18.29 -3.27
C SER A 246 14.01 -16.76 -3.19
N SER A 247 13.04 -16.09 -3.82
CA SER A 247 12.90 -14.64 -3.88
C SER A 247 12.13 -14.02 -2.70
N TYR A 248 11.63 -14.81 -1.75
CA TYR A 248 10.74 -14.32 -0.69
C TYR A 248 11.36 -13.19 0.14
N GLU A 249 12.63 -13.30 0.54
CA GLU A 249 13.31 -12.26 1.31
C GLU A 249 13.42 -10.95 0.54
N TYR A 250 13.78 -11.04 -0.75
CA TYR A 250 13.85 -9.88 -1.62
C TYR A 250 12.46 -9.23 -1.76
N TYR A 251 11.41 -10.02 -1.96
CA TYR A 251 10.05 -9.50 -2.07
C TYR A 251 9.58 -8.82 -0.78
N LEU A 252 9.86 -9.42 0.39
CA LEU A 252 9.52 -8.84 1.69
C LEU A 252 10.26 -7.53 1.94
N LYS A 253 11.55 -7.47 1.59
CA LYS A 253 12.39 -6.29 1.81
C LYS A 253 12.10 -5.14 0.82
N PHE A 254 11.80 -5.46 -0.43
CA PHE A 254 11.79 -4.46 -1.53
C PHE A 254 10.43 -4.27 -2.22
N LYS A 255 9.43 -5.14 -2.02
CA LYS A 255 8.17 -5.11 -2.78
C LYS A 255 6.89 -5.22 -1.95
N SER A 256 6.96 -4.99 -0.63
CA SER A 256 5.83 -5.16 0.28
C SER A 256 5.82 -4.12 1.41
N TYR A 257 6.44 -4.41 2.56
CA TYR A 257 6.37 -3.57 3.76
C TYR A 257 7.20 -2.28 3.65
N ASN A 258 8.15 -2.24 2.72
CA ASN A 258 8.82 -0.99 2.36
C ASN A 258 7.84 0.08 1.87
N GLN A 259 6.65 -0.30 1.39
CA GLN A 259 5.58 0.64 1.05
C GLN A 259 5.11 1.47 2.24
N ALA A 260 5.14 0.88 3.44
CA ALA A 260 4.81 1.56 4.69
C ALA A 260 6.06 2.07 5.43
N LEU A 261 7.22 2.15 4.77
CA LEU A 261 8.51 2.48 5.40
C LEU A 261 8.83 1.57 6.59
N ILE A 262 8.65 0.25 6.39
CA ILE A 262 9.03 -0.80 7.34
C ILE A 262 10.12 -1.64 6.69
N ARG A 263 11.16 -1.97 7.46
CA ARG A 263 12.27 -2.80 6.99
C ARG A 263 12.05 -4.25 7.41
N ALA A 264 11.55 -5.07 6.49
CA ALA A 264 11.44 -6.51 6.72
C ALA A 264 12.83 -7.18 6.66
N GLU A 265 13.17 -7.93 7.71
CA GLU A 265 14.43 -8.67 7.81
C GLU A 265 14.15 -10.11 8.26
N LYS A 266 14.64 -11.07 7.48
CA LYS A 266 14.71 -12.47 7.93
C LYS A 266 15.73 -12.56 9.05
N ARG A 267 15.27 -12.87 10.27
CA ARG A 267 16.13 -13.09 11.43
C ARG A 267 16.53 -14.54 11.60
N LEU A 268 15.59 -15.44 11.34
CA LEU A 268 15.75 -16.86 11.54
C LEU A 268 15.08 -17.61 10.40
N GLU A 269 15.72 -18.71 10.01
CA GLU A 269 15.11 -19.77 9.22
C GLU A 269 15.54 -21.09 9.86
N THR A 270 14.56 -21.90 10.26
CA THR A 270 14.83 -23.15 10.95
C THR A 270 13.76 -24.19 10.65
N LYS A 271 14.03 -25.45 10.99
CA LYS A 271 13.11 -26.56 10.82
C LYS A 271 12.47 -26.90 12.16
N PHE A 272 11.17 -27.18 12.13
CA PHE A 272 10.43 -27.74 13.25
C PHE A 272 9.96 -29.14 12.87
N ASP A 273 10.73 -30.15 13.28
CA ASP A 273 10.55 -31.53 12.84
C ASP A 273 9.54 -32.26 13.72
N LEU A 274 8.29 -32.29 13.26
CA LEU A 274 7.21 -32.97 13.97
C LEU A 274 7.35 -34.49 13.88
N LEU A 275 7.96 -35.03 12.82
CA LEU A 275 8.17 -36.47 12.66
C LEU A 275 9.15 -37.00 13.70
N ASP A 276 10.23 -36.25 13.96
CA ASP A 276 11.19 -36.62 15.00
C ASP A 276 10.60 -36.47 16.40
N LEU A 277 9.89 -35.35 16.66
CA LEU A 277 9.23 -35.13 17.94
C LEU A 277 8.17 -36.19 18.27
N ALA A 278 7.40 -36.66 17.27
CA ALA A 278 6.39 -37.69 17.45
C ALA A 278 6.93 -39.04 17.94
N LYS A 279 8.23 -39.32 17.79
CA LYS A 279 8.85 -40.56 18.31
C LYS A 279 8.84 -40.63 19.83
N THR A 280 8.78 -39.49 20.50
CA THR A 280 8.91 -39.38 21.97
C THR A 280 7.80 -38.55 22.62
N ASN A 281 6.93 -37.90 21.84
CA ASN A 281 5.86 -37.03 22.33
C ASN A 281 4.51 -37.46 21.74
N GLU A 282 3.66 -38.05 22.58
CA GLU A 282 2.33 -38.57 22.21
C GLU A 282 1.42 -37.49 21.62
N ASP A 283 1.43 -36.28 22.19
CA ASP A 283 0.61 -35.15 21.70
C ASP A 283 1.00 -34.69 20.28
N VAL A 284 2.25 -34.89 19.88
CA VAL A 284 2.72 -34.64 18.51
C VAL A 284 2.34 -35.79 17.59
N ALA A 285 2.48 -37.04 18.04
CA ALA A 285 2.07 -38.22 17.29
C ALA A 285 0.56 -38.20 16.98
N ASP A 286 -0.27 -37.86 17.96
CA ASP A 286 -1.72 -37.71 17.81
C ASP A 286 -2.08 -36.62 16.80
N PHE A 287 -1.41 -35.47 16.87
CA PHE A 287 -1.63 -34.39 15.91
C PHE A 287 -1.30 -34.81 14.47
N LEU A 288 -0.19 -35.52 14.25
CA LEU A 288 0.15 -36.03 12.94
C LEU A 288 -0.85 -37.09 12.45
N ALA A 289 -1.36 -37.94 13.34
CA ALA A 289 -2.40 -38.91 13.01
C ALA A 289 -3.71 -38.22 12.61
N GLU A 290 -4.11 -37.16 13.31
CA GLU A 290 -5.28 -36.34 12.96
C GLU A 290 -5.12 -35.71 11.56
N VAL A 291 -3.97 -35.11 11.28
CA VAL A 291 -3.66 -34.53 9.96
C VAL A 291 -3.69 -35.60 8.88
N ALA A 292 -3.13 -36.78 9.14
CA ALA A 292 -3.10 -37.90 8.19
C ALA A 292 -4.49 -38.52 7.95
N SER A 293 -5.44 -38.33 8.86
CA SER A 293 -6.78 -38.92 8.78
C SER A 293 -7.65 -38.37 7.64
N ASN A 294 -7.16 -37.42 6.85
CA ASN A 294 -7.86 -36.73 5.76
C ASN A 294 -9.19 -36.06 6.18
N LYS A 295 -9.43 -35.91 7.49
CA LYS A 295 -10.53 -35.08 7.99
C LYS A 295 -10.21 -33.63 7.70
N GLN A 296 -11.20 -32.87 7.26
CA GLN A 296 -11.06 -31.42 7.15
C GLN A 296 -10.89 -30.84 8.55
N LEU A 297 -9.66 -30.48 8.89
CA LEU A 297 -9.35 -29.85 10.16
C LEU A 297 -9.69 -28.37 10.11
N ASP A 298 -10.21 -27.87 11.22
CA ASP A 298 -10.50 -26.46 11.41
C ASP A 298 -9.20 -25.63 11.33
N ILE A 299 -9.29 -24.45 10.70
CA ILE A 299 -8.11 -23.63 10.40
C ILE A 299 -7.50 -23.01 11.66
N ASP A 300 -8.37 -22.56 12.57
CA ASP A 300 -7.99 -22.02 13.87
C ASP A 300 -7.33 -23.12 14.69
N TYR A 301 -7.90 -24.33 14.68
CA TYR A 301 -7.28 -25.48 15.32
C TYR A 301 -5.87 -25.74 14.79
N LEU A 302 -5.68 -25.86 13.47
CA LEU A 302 -4.38 -26.12 12.87
C LEU A 302 -3.34 -25.07 13.26
N ALA A 303 -3.68 -23.78 13.11
CA ALA A 303 -2.75 -22.70 13.42
C ALA A 303 -2.39 -22.65 14.90
N ASN A 304 -3.38 -22.79 15.79
CA ASN A 304 -3.13 -22.83 17.23
C ASN A 304 -2.31 -24.06 17.63
N ARG A 305 -2.50 -25.22 16.97
CA ARG A 305 -1.65 -26.40 17.20
C ARG A 305 -0.20 -26.14 16.83
N PHE A 306 0.10 -25.52 15.69
CA PHE A 306 1.48 -25.17 15.34
C PHE A 306 2.12 -24.23 16.35
N VAL A 307 1.41 -23.17 16.76
CA VAL A 307 1.87 -22.22 17.77
C VAL A 307 2.14 -22.94 19.10
N ASN A 308 1.16 -23.69 19.62
CA ASN A 308 1.28 -24.38 20.91
C ASN A 308 2.41 -25.41 20.93
N LEU A 309 2.55 -26.20 19.86
CA LEU A 309 3.63 -27.18 19.75
C LEU A 309 4.99 -26.48 19.67
N PHE A 310 5.11 -25.36 18.95
CA PHE A 310 6.37 -24.62 18.90
C PHE A 310 6.68 -23.91 20.22
N ASP A 311 5.68 -23.41 20.94
CA ASP A 311 5.87 -22.89 22.29
C ASP A 311 6.32 -23.99 23.26
N LYS A 312 5.87 -25.22 23.09
CA LYS A 312 6.31 -26.34 23.93
C LYS A 312 7.70 -26.88 23.55
N TYR A 313 7.97 -27.02 22.26
CA TYR A 313 9.11 -27.80 21.73
C TYR A 313 10.11 -27.01 20.88
N GLY A 314 9.82 -25.75 20.54
CA GLY A 314 10.70 -24.90 19.71
C GLY A 314 12.01 -24.47 20.37
N GLY A 315 12.16 -24.74 21.68
CA GLY A 315 13.40 -24.55 22.43
C GLY A 315 13.98 -23.14 22.26
N LYS A 316 15.27 -23.07 21.92
CA LYS A 316 16.03 -21.80 21.77
C LYS A 316 15.50 -20.84 20.70
N TYR A 317 14.61 -21.30 19.81
CA TYR A 317 14.04 -20.48 18.73
C TYR A 317 12.78 -19.72 19.14
N ARG A 318 12.23 -20.03 20.31
CA ARG A 318 11.15 -19.28 20.94
C ARG A 318 11.57 -17.85 21.26
N PRO A 319 10.61 -16.92 21.44
CA PRO A 319 10.93 -15.59 21.91
C PRO A 319 11.48 -15.67 23.34
N ILE A 320 12.60 -14.98 23.57
CA ILE A 320 13.25 -14.89 24.88
C ILE A 320 13.48 -13.41 25.18
N GLU A 321 12.97 -12.95 26.32
CA GLU A 321 13.21 -11.62 26.87
C GLU A 321 13.57 -11.76 28.35
N ASP A 322 14.58 -11.03 28.84
CA ASP A 322 15.06 -11.13 30.24
C ASP A 322 15.31 -12.56 30.74
N LYS A 323 15.88 -13.41 29.87
CA LYS A 323 16.15 -14.85 30.12
C LYS A 323 14.90 -15.70 30.38
N LYS A 324 13.70 -15.20 30.07
CA LYS A 324 12.44 -15.95 30.15
C LYS A 324 11.91 -16.23 28.76
N TYR A 325 11.47 -17.47 28.55
CA TYR A 325 10.72 -17.83 27.36
C TYR A 325 9.33 -17.20 27.42
N LEU A 326 8.96 -16.51 26.34
CA LEU A 326 7.60 -16.02 26.10
C LEU A 326 6.88 -16.98 25.16
N ASN A 327 5.55 -16.90 25.10
CA ASN A 327 4.81 -17.55 24.02
C ASN A 327 4.84 -16.67 22.77
N ILE A 328 4.76 -17.26 21.59
CA ILE A 328 4.84 -16.53 20.31
C ILE A 328 3.82 -15.40 20.21
N ASN A 329 2.60 -15.60 20.71
CA ASN A 329 1.52 -14.62 20.57
C ASN A 329 1.44 -13.62 21.75
N ASP A 330 2.35 -13.74 22.72
CA ASP A 330 2.39 -12.83 23.87
C ASP A 330 2.95 -11.46 23.50
N ASP A 331 2.58 -10.47 24.30
CA ASP A 331 3.22 -9.16 24.31
C ASP A 331 4.64 -9.24 24.88
N GLY A 332 5.51 -8.29 24.53
CA GLY A 332 6.86 -8.17 25.10
C GLY A 332 8.01 -8.55 24.16
N HIS A 333 7.72 -9.05 22.95
CA HIS A 333 8.72 -9.27 21.90
C HIS A 333 8.26 -8.71 20.54
N THR A 334 9.19 -8.56 19.61
CA THR A 334 8.97 -7.99 18.26
C THR A 334 9.01 -9.00 17.12
N ARG A 335 9.18 -10.27 17.46
CA ARG A 335 9.34 -11.36 16.48
C ARG A 335 8.00 -11.83 15.93
N THR A 336 7.86 -11.80 14.61
CA THR A 336 6.78 -12.49 13.89
C THR A 336 7.27 -13.85 13.40
N TYR A 337 6.48 -14.89 13.64
CA TYR A 337 6.77 -16.29 13.30
C TYR A 337 5.93 -16.74 12.11
N ILE A 338 6.58 -17.35 11.12
CA ILE A 338 5.96 -17.77 9.86
C ILE A 338 6.13 -19.27 9.73
N PHE A 339 5.05 -20.02 9.95
CA PHE A 339 5.02 -21.46 9.81
C PHE A 339 4.71 -21.84 8.35
N TYR A 340 5.67 -22.45 7.67
CA TYR A 340 5.45 -23.08 6.36
C TYR A 340 5.19 -24.57 6.54
N THR A 341 4.13 -25.11 5.95
CA THR A 341 3.75 -26.52 6.14
C THR A 341 3.23 -27.17 4.86
N ASN A 342 3.51 -28.46 4.66
CA ASN A 342 2.90 -29.30 3.61
C ASN A 342 1.46 -29.70 3.94
N ILE A 343 0.94 -29.32 5.11
CA ILE A 343 -0.45 -29.57 5.48
C ILE A 343 -1.35 -28.66 4.63
N SER A 344 -2.39 -29.25 4.06
CA SER A 344 -3.44 -28.52 3.33
C SER A 344 -4.58 -28.16 4.28
N ALA A 345 -5.19 -27.00 4.06
CA ALA A 345 -6.35 -26.54 4.83
C ALA A 345 -7.53 -26.17 3.92
N GLY A 346 -7.94 -27.13 3.09
CA GLY A 346 -8.99 -26.93 2.08
C GLY A 346 -8.62 -25.81 1.11
N ASN A 347 -9.47 -24.79 0.99
CA ASN A 347 -9.27 -23.62 0.11
C ASN A 347 -8.53 -22.45 0.79
N VAL A 348 -8.06 -22.62 2.03
CA VAL A 348 -7.43 -21.54 2.81
C VAL A 348 -5.93 -21.52 2.56
N ASN A 349 -5.45 -20.46 1.90
CA ASN A 349 -4.05 -20.33 1.49
C ASN A 349 -3.10 -20.04 2.66
N GLY A 350 -3.55 -19.25 3.62
CA GLY A 350 -2.79 -18.88 4.80
C GLY A 350 -3.73 -18.46 5.93
N TYR A 351 -3.18 -18.33 7.12
CA TYR A 351 -3.96 -17.90 8.27
C TYR A 351 -3.11 -17.21 9.34
N ALA A 352 -3.59 -16.10 9.86
CA ALA A 352 -3.08 -15.46 11.07
C ALA A 352 -4.07 -15.70 12.22
N PRO A 353 -3.72 -16.46 13.26
CA PRO A 353 -4.61 -16.64 14.41
C PRO A 353 -4.89 -15.29 15.09
N SER A 354 -6.16 -15.09 15.43
CA SER A 354 -6.65 -13.92 16.15
C SER A 354 -7.49 -14.31 17.34
N ARG A 355 -7.65 -13.37 18.27
CA ARG A 355 -8.60 -13.49 19.37
C ARG A 355 -9.45 -12.24 19.48
N MET A 356 -10.70 -12.41 19.90
CA MET A 356 -11.57 -11.29 20.23
C MET A 356 -11.24 -10.77 21.63
N GLU A 357 -10.85 -9.49 21.73
CA GLU A 357 -10.75 -8.75 22.98
C GLU A 357 -11.86 -7.69 23.02
N GLY A 358 -12.95 -8.02 23.70
CA GLY A 358 -14.17 -7.23 23.66
C GLY A 358 -14.76 -7.18 22.25
N ARG A 359 -14.80 -5.98 21.64
CA ARG A 359 -15.31 -5.78 20.26
C ARG A 359 -14.20 -5.65 19.21
N ARG A 360 -12.94 -5.87 19.58
CA ARG A 360 -11.79 -5.72 18.68
C ARG A 360 -11.09 -7.05 18.48
N MET A 361 -10.69 -7.28 17.24
CA MET A 361 -9.82 -8.39 16.87
C MET A 361 -8.38 -8.03 17.24
N LYS A 362 -7.73 -8.88 18.04
CA LYS A 362 -6.31 -8.79 18.34
C LYS A 362 -5.59 -9.95 17.66
N TRP A 363 -4.62 -9.62 16.83
CA TRP A 363 -3.82 -10.59 16.09
C TRP A 363 -2.62 -11.05 16.92
N GLY A 364 -2.19 -12.29 16.68
CA GLY A 364 -0.95 -12.84 17.24
C GLY A 364 0.29 -12.41 16.44
N ASN A 365 1.46 -12.85 16.89
CA ASN A 365 2.73 -12.65 16.17
C ASN A 365 3.10 -13.92 15.36
N ALA A 366 2.10 -14.67 14.91
CA ALA A 366 2.27 -15.91 14.17
C ALA A 366 1.38 -15.89 12.92
N ILE A 367 1.85 -16.56 11.86
CA ILE A 367 1.06 -16.90 10.68
C ILE A 367 1.39 -18.31 10.21
N VAL A 368 0.48 -18.91 9.45
CA VAL A 368 0.68 -20.19 8.77
C VAL A 368 0.49 -20.01 7.28
N VAL A 369 1.41 -20.57 6.49
CA VAL A 369 1.31 -20.68 5.03
C VAL A 369 1.16 -22.15 4.67
N PHE A 370 -0.02 -22.50 4.13
CA PHE A 370 -0.37 -23.88 3.78
C PHE A 370 0.18 -24.26 2.40
N LYS A 371 0.20 -25.57 2.12
CA LYS A 371 0.79 -26.18 0.93
C LYS A 371 0.47 -25.46 -0.39
N GLN A 372 -0.80 -25.15 -0.61
CA GLN A 372 -1.29 -24.56 -1.86
C GLN A 372 -0.81 -23.12 -2.11
N ALA A 373 -0.21 -22.48 -1.11
CA ALA A 373 0.21 -21.08 -1.18
C ALA A 373 1.70 -20.88 -0.98
N HIS A 374 2.52 -21.95 -0.94
CA HIS A 374 3.96 -21.81 -0.69
C HIS A 374 4.63 -20.81 -1.63
N THR A 375 4.22 -20.82 -2.90
CA THR A 375 4.76 -19.95 -3.94
C THR A 375 4.07 -18.60 -4.10
N ARG A 376 3.03 -18.33 -3.29
CA ARG A 376 2.20 -17.11 -3.35
C ARG A 376 2.72 -16.05 -2.39
N LEU A 377 3.69 -15.26 -2.85
CA LEU A 377 4.27 -14.17 -2.05
C LEU A 377 3.27 -13.10 -1.63
N ASP A 378 2.19 -12.89 -2.40
CA ASP A 378 1.10 -11.99 -2.03
C ASP A 378 0.28 -12.53 -0.84
N VAL A 379 0.14 -13.85 -0.71
CA VAL A 379 -0.48 -14.49 0.47
C VAL A 379 0.44 -14.32 1.67
N LEU A 380 1.74 -14.59 1.52
CA LEU A 380 2.71 -14.38 2.61
C LEU A 380 2.63 -12.95 3.17
N VAL A 381 2.61 -11.94 2.29
CA VAL A 381 2.47 -10.55 2.71
C VAL A 381 1.09 -10.28 3.33
N HIS A 382 0.00 -10.83 2.78
CA HIS A 382 -1.34 -10.69 3.34
C HIS A 382 -1.43 -11.21 4.78
N GLU A 383 -0.95 -12.42 5.03
CA GLU A 383 -1.02 -13.02 6.37
C GLU A 383 -0.14 -12.27 7.38
N ILE A 384 1.08 -11.87 6.99
CA ILE A 384 1.92 -11.02 7.86
C ILE A 384 1.18 -9.69 8.15
N GLY A 385 0.40 -9.17 7.20
CA GLY A 385 -0.37 -7.94 7.36
C GLY A 385 -1.40 -8.06 8.47
N HIS A 386 -2.07 -9.23 8.56
CA HIS A 386 -2.94 -9.55 9.70
C HIS A 386 -2.16 -9.55 11.02
N SER A 387 -1.01 -10.22 11.08
CA SER A 387 -0.16 -10.24 12.27
C SER A 387 0.29 -8.84 12.72
N LEU A 388 0.33 -7.87 11.80
CA LEU A 388 0.64 -6.45 12.05
C LEU A 388 -0.61 -5.56 12.21
N GLY A 389 -1.76 -6.16 12.54
CA GLY A 389 -2.96 -5.42 12.91
C GLY A 389 -3.89 -5.05 11.76
N LEU A 390 -3.62 -5.45 10.51
CA LEU A 390 -4.50 -5.14 9.39
C LEU A 390 -5.63 -6.17 9.29
N PRO A 391 -6.91 -5.78 9.42
CA PRO A 391 -8.02 -6.62 8.97
C PRO A 391 -8.19 -6.56 7.45
N HIS A 392 -9.08 -7.39 6.91
CA HIS A 392 -9.46 -7.28 5.50
C HIS A 392 -10.16 -5.95 5.22
N VAL A 393 -9.90 -5.29 4.08
CA VAL A 393 -10.48 -3.96 3.77
C VAL A 393 -12.00 -3.92 3.65
N PHE A 394 -12.67 -5.06 3.55
CA PHE A 394 -14.14 -5.17 3.43
C PHE A 394 -14.85 -5.51 4.75
N GLU A 395 -14.11 -5.75 5.84
CA GLU A 395 -14.66 -6.08 7.15
C GLU A 395 -15.13 -4.84 7.91
N LYS A 396 -16.46 -4.64 7.96
CA LYS A 396 -17.08 -3.46 8.57
C LYS A 396 -16.80 -3.30 10.07
N ASN A 397 -16.71 -4.38 10.82
CA ASN A 397 -16.58 -4.33 12.28
C ASN A 397 -15.14 -4.05 12.74
N ASN A 398 -14.17 -4.31 11.86
CA ASN A 398 -12.74 -4.17 12.16
C ASN A 398 -12.10 -2.97 11.45
N ASN A 399 -12.79 -2.35 10.49
CA ASN A 399 -12.27 -1.22 9.72
C ASN A 399 -13.12 0.04 9.82
N LYS A 400 -12.44 1.18 9.99
CA LYS A 400 -13.02 2.48 9.68
C LYS A 400 -13.23 2.66 8.17
N PHE A 401 -12.31 2.14 7.36
CA PHE A 401 -12.30 2.31 5.91
C PHE A 401 -12.72 1.01 5.22
N VAL A 402 -13.98 0.95 4.79
CA VAL A 402 -14.60 -0.27 4.28
C VAL A 402 -14.74 -0.20 2.76
N PHE A 403 -14.26 -1.21 2.05
CA PHE A 403 -14.35 -1.34 0.60
C PHE A 403 -15.24 -2.53 0.21
N TYR A 404 -15.68 -2.56 -1.05
CA TYR A 404 -16.24 -3.78 -1.64
C TYR A 404 -15.12 -4.79 -1.90
N GLN A 405 -15.35 -6.01 -1.45
CA GLN A 405 -14.43 -7.12 -1.60
C GLN A 405 -14.09 -7.40 -3.08
N GLY A 406 -12.83 -7.71 -3.34
CA GLY A 406 -12.31 -8.11 -4.65
C GLY A 406 -12.31 -7.00 -5.70
N GLN A 407 -12.51 -5.75 -5.28
CA GLN A 407 -12.58 -4.59 -6.17
C GLN A 407 -11.31 -3.74 -6.17
N SER A 408 -10.29 -4.12 -5.40
CA SER A 408 -9.05 -3.35 -5.28
C SER A 408 -7.79 -4.20 -5.43
N GLY A 409 -6.69 -3.54 -5.79
CA GLY A 409 -5.35 -4.13 -5.75
C GLY A 409 -4.72 -4.07 -4.36
N ASN A 410 -5.51 -3.83 -3.32
CA ASN A 410 -5.02 -3.77 -1.95
C ASN A 410 -4.60 -5.18 -1.49
N LEU A 411 -3.46 -5.27 -0.79
CA LEU A 411 -2.94 -6.54 -0.28
C LEU A 411 -3.89 -7.20 0.72
N MET A 412 -4.69 -6.43 1.46
CA MET A 412 -5.67 -6.94 2.43
C MET A 412 -7.08 -7.14 1.83
N ASP A 413 -7.20 -7.17 0.51
CA ASP A 413 -8.43 -7.55 -0.19
C ASP A 413 -8.40 -9.04 -0.60
N TYR A 414 -9.53 -9.57 -1.03
CA TYR A 414 -9.63 -10.90 -1.62
C TYR A 414 -9.43 -10.88 -3.12
N THR A 415 -9.03 -12.01 -3.68
CA THR A 415 -8.91 -12.21 -5.13
C THR A 415 -10.24 -12.65 -5.76
N TRP A 416 -11.36 -12.47 -5.08
CA TRP A 416 -12.70 -12.88 -5.52
C TRP A 416 -13.78 -11.99 -4.90
N PHE A 417 -14.95 -11.95 -5.50
CA PHE A 417 -16.13 -11.22 -5.02
C PHE A 417 -17.42 -11.95 -5.38
N TYR A 418 -18.55 -11.56 -4.79
CA TYR A 418 -19.86 -12.10 -5.17
C TYR A 418 -20.52 -11.26 -6.25
N ALA A 419 -20.78 -11.86 -7.41
CA ALA A 419 -21.63 -11.30 -8.46
C ALA A 419 -22.93 -12.08 -8.54
N LYS A 420 -24.08 -11.43 -8.30
CA LYS A 420 -25.41 -12.08 -8.29
C LYS A 420 -25.42 -13.39 -7.45
N SER A 421 -24.87 -13.32 -6.25
CA SER A 421 -24.73 -14.43 -5.30
C SER A 421 -23.83 -15.59 -5.75
N LYS A 422 -23.05 -15.43 -6.82
CA LYS A 422 -22.01 -16.38 -7.24
C LYS A 422 -20.64 -15.81 -6.99
N GLN A 423 -19.73 -16.62 -6.45
CA GLN A 423 -18.33 -16.24 -6.31
C GLN A 423 -17.70 -16.14 -7.70
N VAL A 424 -16.97 -15.05 -7.93
CA VAL A 424 -16.25 -14.76 -9.17
C VAL A 424 -14.85 -14.31 -8.84
N ASP A 425 -13.86 -14.87 -9.53
CA ASP A 425 -12.48 -14.46 -9.37
C ASP A 425 -12.26 -13.04 -9.90
N SER A 426 -11.60 -12.23 -9.08
CA SER A 426 -11.15 -10.90 -9.46
C SER A 426 -9.94 -11.02 -10.38
N LYS A 427 -9.93 -10.23 -11.45
CA LYS A 427 -8.77 -10.09 -12.34
C LYS A 427 -7.76 -9.06 -11.82
N ILE A 428 -8.01 -8.48 -10.64
CA ILE A 428 -7.17 -7.44 -10.06
C ILE A 428 -6.06 -8.12 -9.26
N THR A 429 -4.81 -7.76 -9.54
CA THR A 429 -3.66 -8.22 -8.78
C THR A 429 -3.49 -7.38 -7.52
N ARG A 430 -3.33 -8.05 -6.38
CA ARG A 430 -3.02 -7.42 -5.08
C ARG A 430 -1.55 -7.03 -5.02
N LYS A 431 -1.25 -5.76 -4.77
CA LYS A 431 0.10 -5.20 -4.86
C LYS A 431 0.40 -4.06 -3.89
N TYR A 432 -0.62 -3.40 -3.33
CA TYR A 432 -0.40 -2.17 -2.55
C TYR A 432 -1.03 -2.21 -1.15
N PHE A 433 -0.45 -1.44 -0.25
CA PHE A 433 -1.13 -0.96 0.95
C PHE A 433 -1.58 0.49 0.74
N SER A 434 -2.79 0.83 1.20
CA SER A 434 -3.29 2.21 1.18
C SER A 434 -2.62 3.05 2.27
N LYS A 435 -2.62 4.39 2.14
CA LYS A 435 -1.95 5.30 3.09
C LYS A 435 -2.35 5.00 4.54
N PHE A 436 -3.66 4.83 4.80
CA PHE A 436 -4.15 4.58 6.16
C PHE A 436 -3.63 3.26 6.75
N GLN A 437 -3.32 2.27 5.92
CA GLN A 437 -2.73 1.01 6.39
C GLN A 437 -1.25 1.18 6.73
N TRP A 438 -0.53 2.11 6.08
CA TRP A 438 0.84 2.42 6.48
C TRP A 438 0.88 2.92 7.93
N ASP A 439 -0.06 3.78 8.30
CA ASP A 439 -0.19 4.33 9.65
C ASP A 439 -0.53 3.22 10.67
N ILE A 440 -1.42 2.29 10.34
CA ILE A 440 -1.76 1.14 11.20
C ILE A 440 -0.56 0.21 11.37
N LEU A 441 0.06 -0.23 10.27
CA LEU A 441 1.21 -1.13 10.27
C LEU A 441 2.32 -0.59 11.15
N ARG A 442 2.72 0.67 10.94
CA ARG A 442 3.81 1.33 11.68
C ARG A 442 3.54 1.50 13.17
N SER A 443 2.29 1.37 13.60
CA SER A 443 1.88 1.49 15.00
C SER A 443 1.81 0.14 15.70
N ASP A 444 2.10 -0.97 15.00
CA ASP A 444 2.06 -2.31 15.59
C ASP A 444 3.15 -2.51 16.64
N ARG A 445 2.80 -3.21 17.72
CA ARG A 445 3.69 -3.53 18.86
C ARG A 445 4.95 -4.31 18.46
N SER A 446 4.89 -5.01 17.33
CA SER A 446 5.97 -5.89 16.85
C SER A 446 7.05 -5.11 16.10
N LEU A 447 6.86 -3.81 15.90
CA LEU A 447 7.77 -2.95 15.15
C LEU A 447 8.56 -2.05 16.10
N LYS A 448 9.89 -2.04 15.95
CA LYS A 448 10.83 -1.19 16.72
C LYS A 448 11.91 -0.59 15.85
#